data_AF-A0A353ZAM4-F1
#
_entry.id   AF-A0A353ZAM4-F1
#
_cell.length_a   1.000
_cell.length_b   1.000
_cell.length_c   1.000
_cell.angle_alpha   90.00
_cell.angle_beta   90.00
_cell.angle_gamma   90.00
#
_symmetry.space_group_name_H-M   'P 1'
#
loop_
_entity.id
_entity.type
_entity.pdbx_description
1 polymer ?
#
loop_
_entity_poly.entity_id
_entity_poly.type
_entity_poly.pdbx_seq_one_letter_code
_entity_poly.pdbx_strand_id
1 'polypeptide(L)'
;MQLSFDPRPFDLIAGLKVWGVVCLVVVGLGWGIAALLMFLQSGAPGLARLLDLTTGMFSDFLHTSPRRVWALAVHTFREAARKRALWVFGVFALLFLFAGWFMPELRQTPELAIRNYVSFVLRTITWLTIPVVGLLACWGLPEDIRLRSLHTVVTKPVHRQEIVLGRILGFLGIGLVVLLSVGAVGYIWILRQVPENFRSQVTARVPIYGDLRFLSREGSTEDEQGMAATGVNVGDEVMFRQFVEGNTKARAIWRFSGLNASRLPNGKLVLESAFQSFRTHKGKVEQELLGQYTLVNPKTGMRVPLNPFFNREFRRNTYDVTERNRQEGGEFQLRDEQGRLVDFGKDLLDGGDLDVEVACLSPGQFLGMARPDLFVRLPDRTFFESYGKGLFSIFLMLVMIVVLGVMSGCFLKGPVATMLTAFVFLVGRLAHGFFEQITSDKLLDNPKIQMRGRGLLESLYRLPTHLAPTVEVEDTTAQRVIKAIDNVELNALWGVKHLFPDFTQFDATAFVANSFDVPWDAALLPNLASTVGFCVPWIIVGYFALKCRELEAK
;
A
#
# COMPACT_ATOMS: atom_id res chain seq x y z
N MET A 1 15.71 -10.95 2.27
CA MET A 1 14.28 -10.66 2.53
C MET A 1 14.18 -9.23 3.01
N GLN A 2 13.85 -8.30 2.12
CA GLN A 2 13.78 -6.88 2.44
C GLN A 2 12.46 -6.33 1.91
N LEU A 3 11.82 -5.46 2.70
CA LEU A 3 10.74 -4.64 2.16
C LEU A 3 11.37 -3.56 1.30
N SER A 4 10.81 -3.34 0.11
CA SER A 4 11.21 -2.29 -0.81
C SER A 4 10.43 -0.98 -0.59
N PHE A 5 9.59 -0.94 0.45
CA PHE A 5 8.71 0.17 0.76
C PHE A 5 8.56 0.30 2.29
N ASP A 6 8.21 1.49 2.75
CA ASP A 6 8.05 1.84 4.17
C ASP A 6 6.57 1.75 4.58
N PRO A 7 6.16 0.77 5.41
CA PRO A 7 4.80 0.69 5.93
C PRO A 7 4.60 1.76 7.01
N ARG A 8 3.93 2.86 6.66
CA ARG A 8 3.56 3.92 7.60
C ARG A 8 2.13 3.71 8.11
N PRO A 9 1.86 3.95 9.41
CA PRO A 9 0.49 3.96 9.90
C PRO A 9 -0.32 5.04 9.18
N PHE A 10 -1.52 4.68 8.72
CA PHE A 10 -2.37 5.61 7.99
C PHE A 10 -3.06 6.59 8.93
N ASP A 11 -2.84 7.89 8.72
CA ASP A 11 -3.60 8.93 9.41
C ASP A 11 -4.99 9.09 8.77
N LEU A 12 -5.99 8.52 9.46
CA LEU A 12 -7.40 8.59 9.06
C LEU A 12 -7.88 10.03 8.87
N ILE A 13 -7.47 10.96 9.72
CA ILE A 13 -8.00 12.33 9.73
C ILE A 13 -7.41 13.09 8.54
N ALA A 14 -6.10 12.97 8.32
CA ALA A 14 -5.45 13.58 7.17
C ALA A 14 -5.99 13.00 5.86
N GLY A 15 -6.14 11.68 5.78
CA GLY A 15 -6.78 11.01 4.65
C GLY A 15 -8.17 11.57 4.40
N LEU A 16 -9.07 11.47 5.38
CA LEU A 16 -10.48 11.82 5.23
C LEU A 16 -10.70 13.28 4.82
N LYS A 17 -9.81 14.20 5.23
CA LYS A 17 -9.80 15.59 4.74
C LYS A 17 -9.53 15.67 3.24
N VAL A 18 -8.46 15.02 2.77
CA VAL A 18 -8.11 15.00 1.33
C VAL A 18 -9.24 14.37 0.52
N TRP A 19 -9.77 13.23 0.98
CA TRP A 19 -10.91 12.57 0.36
C TRP A 19 -12.16 13.45 0.33
N GLY A 20 -12.48 14.14 1.43
CA GLY A 20 -13.62 15.05 1.50
C GLY A 20 -13.51 16.18 0.46
N VAL A 21 -12.34 16.80 0.34
CA VAL A 21 -12.07 17.84 -0.66
C VAL A 21 -12.24 17.29 -2.07
N VAL A 22 -11.64 16.15 -2.37
CA VAL A 22 -11.70 15.54 -3.71
C VAL A 22 -13.12 15.14 -4.06
N CYS A 23 -13.85 14.50 -3.15
CA CYS A 23 -15.26 14.16 -3.33
C CYS A 23 -16.11 15.40 -3.60
N LEU A 24 -15.92 16.48 -2.84
CA LEU A 24 -16.63 17.75 -3.06
C LEU A 24 -16.30 18.36 -4.42
N VAL A 25 -15.04 18.32 -4.85
CA VAL A 25 -14.62 18.82 -6.15
C VAL A 25 -15.21 17.98 -7.29
N VAL A 26 -15.20 16.66 -7.19
CA VAL A 26 -15.74 15.77 -8.24
C VAL A 26 -17.26 15.86 -8.32
N VAL A 27 -17.95 15.81 -7.18
CA VAL A 27 -19.41 15.99 -7.14
C VAL A 27 -19.78 17.40 -7.60
N GLY A 28 -19.04 18.42 -7.17
CA GLY A 28 -19.25 19.81 -7.58
C GLY A 28 -19.03 20.05 -9.07
N LEU A 29 -17.95 19.50 -9.66
CA LEU A 29 -17.69 19.56 -11.09
C LEU A 29 -18.74 18.79 -11.88
N GLY A 30 -19.09 17.57 -11.44
CA GLY A 30 -20.13 16.76 -12.07
C GLY A 30 -21.49 17.47 -12.05
N TRP A 31 -21.85 18.04 -10.91
CA TRP A 31 -23.07 18.83 -10.74
C TRP A 31 -23.03 20.10 -11.59
N GLY A 32 -21.90 20.79 -11.64
CA GLY A 32 -21.70 22.00 -12.46
C GLY A 32 -21.82 21.74 -13.95
N ILE A 33 -21.21 20.66 -14.45
CA ILE A 33 -21.33 20.22 -15.85
C ILE A 33 -22.80 19.85 -16.16
N ALA A 34 -23.45 19.09 -15.27
CA ALA A 34 -24.85 18.73 -15.45
C ALA A 34 -25.77 19.96 -15.43
N ALA A 35 -25.53 20.92 -14.53
CA ALA A 35 -26.25 22.18 -14.47
C ALA A 35 -26.06 23.01 -15.74
N LEU A 36 -24.83 23.09 -16.26
CA LEU A 36 -24.51 23.80 -17.49
C LEU A 36 -25.18 23.15 -18.71
N LEU A 37 -25.14 21.81 -18.82
CA LEU A 37 -25.82 21.08 -19.89
C LEU A 37 -27.34 21.26 -19.85
N MET A 38 -27.95 21.13 -18.66
CA MET A 38 -29.40 21.31 -18.46
C MET A 38 -29.84 22.75 -18.73
N PHE A 39 -29.01 23.73 -18.36
CA PHE A 39 -29.22 25.13 -18.65
C PHE A 39 -29.15 25.41 -20.16
N LEU A 40 -28.16 24.85 -20.86
CA LEU A 40 -28.04 25.00 -22.32
C LEU A 40 -29.18 24.32 -23.09
N GLN A 41 -29.67 23.17 -22.62
CA GLN A 41 -30.74 22.43 -23.30
C GLN A 41 -32.13 23.00 -23.01
N SER A 42 -32.38 23.46 -21.78
CA SER A 42 -33.74 23.73 -21.29
C SER A 42 -33.89 25.00 -20.45
N GLY A 43 -32.84 25.83 -20.31
CA GLY A 43 -32.89 27.10 -19.60
C GLY A 43 -33.13 26.96 -18.08
N ALA A 44 -33.73 27.98 -17.46
CA ALA A 44 -34.07 28.01 -16.03
C ALA A 44 -34.86 26.79 -15.51
N PRO A 45 -35.85 26.21 -16.23
CA PRO A 45 -36.56 25.02 -15.73
C PRO A 45 -35.69 23.75 -15.76
N GLY A 46 -34.60 23.72 -16.54
CA GLY A 46 -33.62 22.64 -16.48
C GLY A 46 -32.86 22.61 -15.15
N LEU A 47 -32.56 23.78 -14.59
CA LEU A 47 -31.87 23.90 -13.31
C LEU A 47 -32.77 23.52 -12.13
N ALA A 48 -34.06 23.84 -12.19
CA ALA A 48 -35.05 23.39 -11.20
C ALA A 48 -35.17 21.85 -11.17
N ARG A 49 -35.21 21.18 -12.33
CA ARG A 49 -35.21 19.71 -12.39
C ARG A 49 -33.96 19.11 -11.77
N LEU A 50 -32.81 19.73 -11.97
CA LEU A 50 -31.55 19.24 -11.41
C LEU A 50 -31.53 19.35 -9.88
N LEU A 51 -32.09 20.43 -9.33
CA LEU A 51 -32.30 20.56 -7.89
C LEU A 51 -33.26 19.50 -7.35
N ASP A 52 -34.40 19.27 -8.01
CA ASP A 52 -35.36 18.21 -7.63
C ASP A 52 -34.75 16.80 -7.70
N LEU A 53 -33.87 16.54 -8.66
CA LEU A 53 -33.14 15.28 -8.77
C LEU A 53 -32.21 15.07 -7.57
N THR A 54 -31.52 16.12 -7.11
CA THR A 54 -30.62 16.05 -5.95
C THR A 54 -31.36 15.91 -4.63
N THR A 55 -32.44 16.65 -4.40
CA THR A 55 -33.23 16.55 -3.17
C THR A 55 -33.96 15.21 -3.10
N GLY A 56 -34.50 14.74 -4.23
CA GLY A 56 -35.12 13.42 -4.37
C GLY A 56 -34.13 12.26 -4.12
N MET A 57 -32.84 12.45 -4.43
CA MET A 57 -31.81 11.46 -4.10
C MET A 57 -31.71 11.24 -2.59
N PHE A 58 -31.63 12.30 -1.78
CA PHE A 58 -31.50 12.17 -0.33
C PHE A 58 -32.71 11.45 0.29
N SER A 59 -33.93 11.77 -0.15
CA SER A 59 -35.13 11.05 0.30
C SER A 59 -35.13 9.60 -0.16
N ASP A 60 -34.72 9.33 -1.39
CA ASP A 60 -34.63 7.96 -1.92
C ASP A 60 -33.63 7.12 -1.11
N PHE A 61 -32.45 7.67 -0.79
CA PHE A 61 -31.44 6.96 0.01
C PHE A 61 -31.96 6.60 1.40
N LEU A 62 -32.71 7.48 2.07
CA LEU A 62 -33.31 7.23 3.39
C LEU A 62 -34.40 6.15 3.37
N HIS A 63 -35.10 5.98 2.24
CA HIS A 63 -36.13 4.94 2.07
C HIS A 63 -35.60 3.62 1.49
N THR A 64 -34.28 3.45 1.42
CA THR A 64 -33.64 2.23 0.94
C THR A 64 -33.89 1.07 1.92
N SER A 65 -34.49 -0.02 1.44
CA SER A 65 -34.75 -1.19 2.29
C SER A 65 -33.70 -2.29 2.06
N PRO A 66 -32.97 -2.75 3.10
CA PRO A 66 -31.97 -3.80 2.95
C PRO A 66 -32.53 -5.12 2.40
N ARG A 67 -33.79 -5.42 2.71
CA ARG A 67 -34.47 -6.65 2.25
C ARG A 67 -34.66 -6.69 0.73
N ARG A 68 -35.07 -5.58 0.10
CA ARG A 68 -35.22 -5.51 -1.37
C ARG A 68 -33.86 -5.60 -2.06
N VAL A 69 -32.86 -4.89 -1.53
CA VAL A 69 -31.48 -4.93 -2.04
C VAL A 69 -30.92 -6.36 -1.99
N TRP A 70 -31.09 -7.06 -0.88
CA TRP A 70 -30.65 -8.45 -0.75
C TRP A 70 -31.34 -9.39 -1.75
N ALA A 71 -32.65 -9.25 -1.96
CA ALA A 71 -33.38 -10.05 -2.94
C ALA A 71 -32.85 -9.85 -4.38
N LEU A 72 -32.57 -8.60 -4.75
CA LEU A 72 -31.96 -8.26 -6.05
C LEU A 72 -30.52 -8.79 -6.18
N ALA A 73 -29.75 -8.75 -5.09
CA ALA A 73 -28.40 -9.29 -5.05
C ALA A 73 -28.38 -10.81 -5.24
N VAL A 74 -29.25 -11.54 -4.55
CA VAL A 74 -29.37 -13.01 -4.71
C VAL A 74 -29.79 -13.38 -6.12
N HIS A 75 -30.70 -12.61 -6.74
CA HIS A 75 -31.09 -12.84 -8.14
C HIS A 75 -29.90 -12.65 -9.08
N THR A 76 -29.18 -11.53 -8.93
CA THR A 76 -27.96 -11.22 -9.70
C THR A 76 -26.90 -12.31 -9.53
N PHE A 77 -26.68 -12.78 -8.30
CA PHE A 77 -25.74 -13.85 -8.00
C PHE A 77 -26.09 -15.14 -8.75
N ARG A 78 -27.35 -15.58 -8.68
CA ARG A 78 -27.83 -16.79 -9.39
C ARG A 78 -27.79 -16.63 -10.90
N GLU A 79 -28.03 -15.43 -11.41
CA GLU A 79 -27.94 -15.13 -12.83
C GLU A 79 -26.50 -15.27 -13.34
N ALA A 80 -25.55 -14.59 -12.69
CA ALA A 80 -24.17 -14.60 -13.15
C ALA A 80 -23.46 -15.93 -12.86
N ALA A 81 -23.85 -16.69 -11.83
CA ALA A 81 -23.39 -18.07 -11.65
C ALA A 81 -23.77 -19.00 -12.82
N ARG A 82 -24.95 -18.79 -13.44
CA ARG A 82 -25.41 -19.57 -14.61
C ARG A 82 -24.71 -19.19 -15.92
N LYS A 83 -24.14 -17.98 -16.03
CA LYS A 83 -23.46 -17.49 -17.24
C LYS A 83 -22.08 -18.12 -17.50
N ARG A 84 -21.84 -19.36 -17.05
CA ARG A 84 -20.55 -20.05 -17.20
C ARG A 84 -19.35 -19.27 -16.62
N ALA A 85 -19.59 -18.36 -15.67
CA ALA A 85 -18.53 -17.61 -14.99
C ALA A 85 -17.53 -18.52 -14.25
N LEU A 86 -17.93 -19.74 -13.89
CA LEU A 86 -17.11 -20.73 -13.19
C LEU A 86 -16.04 -21.42 -14.07
N TRP A 87 -16.05 -21.21 -15.40
CA TRP A 87 -14.98 -21.73 -16.29
C TRP A 87 -13.59 -21.18 -15.95
N VAL A 88 -13.56 -20.07 -15.23
CA VAL A 88 -12.37 -19.45 -14.66
C VAL A 88 -11.58 -20.42 -13.77
N PHE A 89 -12.26 -21.35 -13.08
CA PHE A 89 -11.58 -22.40 -12.31
C PHE A 89 -10.74 -23.33 -13.19
N GLY A 90 -11.17 -23.58 -14.42
CA GLY A 90 -10.38 -24.37 -15.38
C GLY A 90 -9.06 -23.68 -15.74
N VAL A 91 -9.10 -22.37 -15.97
CA VAL A 91 -7.89 -21.57 -16.25
C VAL A 91 -6.95 -21.56 -15.04
N PHE A 92 -7.48 -21.36 -13.82
CA PHE A 92 -6.67 -21.43 -12.60
C PHE A 92 -6.04 -22.80 -12.39
N ALA A 93 -6.82 -23.87 -12.55
CA ALA A 93 -6.31 -25.24 -12.40
C ALA A 93 -5.18 -25.54 -13.39
N LEU A 94 -5.34 -25.11 -14.65
CA LEU A 94 -4.30 -25.24 -15.67
C LEU A 94 -3.02 -24.47 -15.27
N LEU A 95 -3.15 -23.21 -14.85
CA LEU A 95 -1.99 -22.40 -14.43
C LEU A 95 -1.25 -23.02 -13.26
N PHE A 96 -1.96 -23.48 -12.22
CA PHE A 96 -1.32 -24.12 -11.06
C PHE A 96 -0.68 -25.49 -11.38
N LEU A 97 -1.24 -26.24 -12.33
CA LEU A 97 -0.67 -27.50 -12.81
C LEU A 97 0.71 -27.28 -13.44
N PHE A 98 0.83 -26.26 -14.30
CA PHE A 98 2.08 -25.95 -15.00
C PHE A 98 3.06 -25.11 -14.16
N ALA A 99 2.58 -24.35 -13.17
CA ALA A 99 3.42 -23.48 -12.34
C ALA A 99 4.60 -24.22 -11.66
N GLY A 100 4.38 -25.47 -11.24
CA GLY A 100 5.44 -26.28 -10.60
C GLY A 100 6.60 -26.61 -11.54
N TRP A 101 6.38 -26.62 -12.86
CA TRP A 101 7.41 -26.91 -13.85
C TRP A 101 8.35 -25.72 -14.11
N PHE A 102 7.88 -24.49 -13.86
CA PHE A 102 8.67 -23.26 -14.07
C PHE A 102 9.54 -22.87 -12.86
N MET A 103 9.49 -23.61 -11.74
CA MET A 103 10.26 -23.29 -10.52
C MET A 103 11.22 -24.40 -9.99
N PRO A 104 12.01 -25.11 -10.84
CA PRO A 104 12.89 -26.19 -10.39
C PRO A 104 14.18 -25.71 -9.69
N GLU A 105 14.74 -24.56 -10.08
CA GLU A 105 16.08 -24.09 -9.66
C GLU A 105 16.14 -23.44 -8.26
N LEU A 106 15.00 -23.20 -7.63
CA LEU A 106 14.91 -22.47 -6.36
C LEU A 106 15.11 -23.34 -5.10
N ARG A 107 15.40 -24.64 -5.25
CA ARG A 107 15.57 -25.57 -4.12
C ARG A 107 16.81 -25.30 -3.26
N GLN A 108 17.79 -24.54 -3.75
CA GLN A 108 19.04 -24.31 -3.02
C GLN A 108 18.88 -23.32 -1.85
N THR A 109 17.89 -22.41 -1.91
CA THR A 109 17.57 -21.47 -0.83
C THR A 109 16.06 -21.53 -0.51
N PRO A 110 15.66 -22.32 0.50
CA PRO A 110 14.24 -22.62 0.78
C PRO A 110 13.41 -21.37 1.09
N GLU A 111 14.02 -20.33 1.67
CA GLU A 111 13.35 -19.08 2.01
C GLU A 111 12.95 -18.26 0.77
N LEU A 112 13.82 -18.23 -0.25
CA LEU A 112 13.54 -17.52 -1.51
C LEU A 112 12.47 -18.25 -2.33
N ALA A 113 12.44 -19.58 -2.26
CA ALA A 113 11.42 -20.39 -2.91
C ALA A 113 10.01 -20.07 -2.37
N ILE A 114 9.85 -20.01 -1.04
CA ILE A 114 8.55 -19.68 -0.40
C ILE A 114 8.05 -18.31 -0.87
N ARG A 115 8.93 -17.30 -0.88
CA ARG A 115 8.60 -15.95 -1.37
C ARG A 115 8.06 -15.98 -2.80
N ASN A 116 8.73 -16.71 -3.68
CA ASN A 116 8.34 -16.78 -5.08
C ASN A 116 7.02 -17.54 -5.27
N TYR A 117 6.79 -18.64 -4.56
CA TYR A 117 5.52 -19.38 -4.59
C TYR A 117 4.34 -18.50 -4.14
N VAL A 118 4.48 -17.85 -2.99
CA VAL A 118 3.44 -16.96 -2.44
C VAL A 118 3.20 -15.77 -3.37
N SER A 119 4.27 -15.15 -3.86
CA SER A 119 4.16 -14.03 -4.81
C SER A 119 3.47 -14.44 -6.10
N PHE A 120 3.79 -15.63 -6.63
CA PHE A 120 3.14 -16.16 -7.82
C PHE A 120 1.65 -16.41 -7.60
N VAL A 121 1.29 -17.08 -6.50
CA VAL A 121 -0.12 -17.39 -6.17
C VAL A 121 -0.95 -16.12 -6.01
N LEU A 122 -0.52 -15.18 -5.17
CA LEU A 122 -1.28 -13.95 -4.91
C LEU A 122 -1.37 -13.04 -6.14
N ARG A 123 -0.30 -12.93 -6.94
CA ARG A 123 -0.34 -12.19 -8.21
C ARG A 123 -1.26 -12.86 -9.23
N THR A 124 -1.23 -14.18 -9.34
CA THR A 124 -2.10 -14.94 -10.26
C THR A 124 -3.56 -14.77 -9.88
N ILE A 125 -3.89 -14.88 -8.58
CA ILE A 125 -5.24 -14.61 -8.06
C ILE A 125 -5.67 -13.19 -8.43
N THR A 126 -4.84 -12.20 -8.11
CA THR A 126 -5.11 -10.78 -8.38
C THR A 126 -5.40 -10.52 -9.86
N TRP A 127 -4.46 -10.87 -10.74
CA TRP A 127 -4.54 -10.54 -12.16
C TRP A 127 -5.59 -11.34 -12.93
N LEU A 128 -6.02 -12.50 -12.42
CA LEU A 128 -7.02 -13.31 -13.09
C LEU A 128 -8.44 -13.07 -12.55
N THR A 129 -8.60 -12.79 -11.25
CA THR A 129 -9.91 -12.49 -10.67
C THR A 129 -10.41 -11.09 -11.09
N ILE A 130 -9.51 -10.12 -11.27
CA ILE A 130 -9.89 -8.75 -11.67
C ILE A 130 -10.63 -8.73 -13.02
N PRO A 131 -10.10 -9.25 -14.14
CA PRO A 131 -10.81 -9.22 -15.41
C PRO A 131 -12.12 -9.99 -15.36
N VAL A 132 -12.15 -11.13 -14.68
CA VAL A 132 -13.36 -11.97 -14.57
C VAL A 132 -14.49 -11.22 -13.89
N VAL A 133 -14.25 -10.69 -12.69
CA VAL A 133 -15.27 -10.00 -11.92
C VAL A 133 -15.59 -8.64 -12.54
N GLY A 134 -14.57 -7.94 -13.06
CA GLY A 134 -14.74 -6.66 -13.75
C GLY A 134 -15.58 -6.77 -15.02
N LEU A 135 -15.34 -7.77 -15.87
CA LEU A 135 -16.15 -8.02 -17.07
C LEU A 135 -17.61 -8.33 -16.72
N LEU A 136 -17.84 -9.18 -15.70
CA LEU A 136 -19.19 -9.49 -15.22
C LEU A 136 -19.92 -8.24 -14.71
N ALA A 137 -19.23 -7.38 -13.95
CA ALA A 137 -19.79 -6.13 -13.45
C ALA A 137 -20.13 -5.14 -14.58
N CYS A 138 -19.22 -4.98 -15.56
CA CYS A 138 -19.40 -4.06 -16.68
C CYS A 138 -20.51 -4.50 -17.65
N TRP A 139 -20.67 -5.80 -17.88
CA TRP A 139 -21.67 -6.34 -18.81
C TRP A 139 -23.03 -6.59 -18.16
N GLY A 140 -23.07 -6.70 -16.83
CA GLY A 140 -24.28 -7.01 -16.07
C GLY A 140 -25.48 -6.14 -16.43
N LEU A 141 -25.35 -4.84 -16.17
CA LEU A 141 -26.45 -3.88 -16.33
C LEU A 141 -26.76 -3.55 -17.81
N PRO A 142 -25.77 -3.35 -18.71
CA PRO A 142 -26.05 -3.14 -20.13
C PRO A 142 -26.78 -4.31 -20.80
N GLU A 143 -26.50 -5.55 -20.39
CA GLU A 143 -27.15 -6.73 -20.93
C GLU A 143 -28.63 -6.80 -20.51
N ASP A 144 -28.95 -6.45 -19.26
CA ASP A 144 -30.34 -6.39 -18.80
C ASP A 144 -31.17 -5.36 -19.56
N ILE A 145 -30.55 -4.21 -19.86
CA ILE A 145 -31.16 -3.15 -20.66
C ILE A 145 -31.40 -3.65 -22.09
N ARG A 146 -30.40 -4.32 -22.69
CA ARG A 146 -30.50 -4.89 -24.04
C ARG A 146 -31.62 -5.94 -24.14
N LEU A 147 -31.75 -6.79 -23.12
CA LEU A 147 -32.76 -7.87 -23.07
C LEU A 147 -34.13 -7.39 -22.59
N ARG A 148 -34.31 -6.08 -22.33
CA ARG A 148 -35.55 -5.47 -21.80
C ARG A 148 -36.03 -6.06 -20.46
N SER A 149 -35.19 -6.83 -19.76
CA SER A 149 -35.54 -7.43 -18.46
C SER A 149 -35.70 -6.34 -17.39
N LEU A 150 -34.95 -5.25 -17.50
CA LEU A 150 -35.01 -4.11 -16.58
C LEU A 150 -36.42 -3.50 -16.49
N HIS A 151 -37.17 -3.42 -17.59
CA HIS A 151 -38.53 -2.85 -17.59
C HIS A 151 -39.50 -3.64 -16.70
N THR A 152 -39.29 -4.94 -16.51
CA THR A 152 -40.11 -5.76 -15.60
C THR A 152 -39.76 -5.57 -14.12
N VAL A 153 -38.58 -5.01 -13.84
CA VAL A 153 -38.11 -4.71 -12.49
C VAL A 153 -38.54 -3.30 -12.10
N VAL A 154 -38.47 -2.34 -13.04
CA VAL A 154 -38.86 -0.93 -12.82
C VAL A 154 -40.38 -0.77 -12.59
N THR A 155 -41.21 -1.71 -13.04
CA THR A 155 -42.66 -1.71 -12.74
C THR A 155 -42.98 -2.09 -11.29
N LYS A 156 -42.03 -2.69 -10.55
CA LYS A 156 -42.16 -2.93 -9.11
C LYS A 156 -41.74 -1.68 -8.33
N PRO A 157 -42.29 -1.42 -7.13
CA PRO A 157 -41.91 -0.26 -6.31
C PRO A 157 -40.50 -0.45 -5.71
N VAL A 158 -39.48 -0.37 -6.55
CA VAL A 158 -38.06 -0.51 -6.22
C VAL A 158 -37.36 0.79 -6.57
N HIS A 159 -36.58 1.35 -5.64
CA HIS A 159 -35.83 2.57 -5.92
C HIS A 159 -34.55 2.26 -6.71
N ARG A 160 -33.99 3.26 -7.40
CA ARG A 160 -32.95 3.04 -8.43
C ARG A 160 -31.61 2.68 -7.79
N GLN A 161 -31.33 3.29 -6.64
CA GLN A 161 -30.18 2.93 -5.81
C GLN A 161 -30.29 1.48 -5.31
N GLU A 162 -31.49 0.94 -5.08
CA GLU A 162 -31.64 -0.47 -4.67
C GLU A 162 -31.24 -1.43 -5.81
N ILE A 163 -31.50 -1.06 -7.07
CA ILE A 163 -31.08 -1.83 -8.25
C ILE A 163 -29.55 -1.81 -8.38
N VAL A 164 -28.94 -0.63 -8.30
CA VAL A 164 -27.47 -0.47 -8.38
C VAL A 164 -26.77 -1.22 -7.25
N LEU A 165 -27.22 -1.04 -6.01
CA LEU A 165 -26.67 -1.73 -4.84
C LEU A 165 -26.88 -3.25 -4.92
N GLY A 166 -28.05 -3.69 -5.39
CA GLY A 166 -28.33 -5.11 -5.60
C GLY A 166 -27.37 -5.73 -6.61
N ARG A 167 -27.09 -5.05 -7.73
CA ARG A 167 -26.12 -5.51 -8.73
C ARG A 167 -24.69 -5.54 -8.18
N ILE A 168 -24.27 -4.49 -7.48
CA ILE A 168 -22.95 -4.43 -6.82
C ILE A 168 -22.77 -5.60 -5.85
N LEU A 169 -23.71 -5.79 -4.90
CA LEU A 169 -23.62 -6.88 -3.92
C LEU A 169 -23.70 -8.27 -4.56
N GLY A 170 -24.48 -8.43 -5.63
CA GLY A 170 -24.56 -9.69 -6.37
C GLY A 170 -23.23 -10.06 -7.04
N PHE A 171 -22.60 -9.12 -7.76
CA PHE A 171 -21.28 -9.36 -8.37
C PHE A 171 -20.17 -9.50 -7.34
N LEU A 172 -20.24 -8.77 -6.21
CA LEU A 172 -19.36 -8.96 -5.06
C LEU A 172 -19.46 -10.36 -4.47
N GLY A 173 -20.68 -10.89 -4.32
CA GLY A 173 -20.87 -12.25 -3.83
C GLY A 173 -20.20 -13.29 -4.73
N ILE A 174 -20.27 -13.12 -6.06
CA ILE A 174 -19.56 -13.99 -7.01
C ILE A 174 -18.05 -13.80 -6.89
N GLY A 175 -17.59 -12.56 -6.85
CA GLY A 175 -16.18 -12.24 -6.68
C GLY A 175 -15.60 -12.86 -5.40
N LEU A 176 -16.35 -12.83 -4.30
CA LEU A 176 -15.97 -13.46 -3.04
C LEU A 176 -15.86 -14.98 -3.17
N VAL A 177 -16.85 -15.64 -3.78
CA VAL A 177 -16.83 -17.10 -3.98
C VAL A 177 -15.63 -17.49 -4.84
N VAL A 178 -15.42 -16.83 -5.99
CA VAL A 178 -14.28 -17.08 -6.87
C VAL A 178 -12.96 -16.86 -6.12
N LEU A 179 -12.82 -15.74 -5.42
CA LEU A 179 -11.61 -15.41 -4.66
C LEU A 179 -11.32 -16.42 -3.56
N LEU A 180 -12.33 -16.84 -2.78
CA LEU A 180 -12.15 -17.83 -1.71
C LEU A 180 -11.82 -19.22 -2.27
N SER A 181 -12.49 -19.64 -3.34
CA SER A 181 -12.24 -20.92 -3.97
C SER A 181 -10.81 -20.99 -4.55
N VAL A 182 -10.40 -19.98 -5.31
CA VAL A 182 -9.05 -19.93 -5.88
C VAL A 182 -8.01 -19.71 -4.78
N GLY A 183 -8.31 -18.86 -3.80
CA GLY A 183 -7.47 -18.61 -2.64
C GLY A 183 -7.21 -19.89 -1.84
N ALA A 184 -8.23 -20.73 -1.65
CA ALA A 184 -8.08 -22.04 -1.00
C ALA A 184 -7.23 -23.01 -1.82
N VAL A 185 -7.46 -23.10 -3.15
CA VAL A 185 -6.64 -23.91 -4.05
C VAL A 185 -5.18 -23.45 -4.03
N GLY A 186 -4.94 -22.14 -4.10
CA GLY A 186 -3.61 -21.54 -4.03
C GLY A 186 -2.91 -21.83 -2.69
N TYR A 187 -3.63 -21.75 -1.58
CA TYR A 187 -3.10 -22.08 -0.25
C TYR A 187 -2.69 -23.55 -0.16
N ILE A 188 -3.56 -24.47 -0.61
CA ILE A 188 -3.27 -25.91 -0.65
C ILE A 188 -2.07 -26.19 -1.55
N TRP A 189 -1.98 -25.51 -2.70
CA TRP A 189 -0.86 -25.65 -3.63
C TRP A 189 0.46 -25.22 -2.98
N ILE A 190 0.50 -24.08 -2.28
CA ILE A 190 1.69 -23.61 -1.55
C ILE A 190 2.15 -24.67 -0.54
N LEU A 191 1.23 -25.17 0.29
CA LEU A 191 1.57 -26.16 1.33
C LEU A 191 2.07 -27.48 0.76
N ARG A 192 1.61 -27.87 -0.44
CA ARG A 192 2.09 -29.07 -1.13
C ARG A 192 3.49 -28.90 -1.71
N GLN A 193 3.84 -27.69 -2.14
CA GLN A 193 5.16 -27.42 -2.72
C GLN A 193 6.26 -27.18 -1.68
N VAL A 194 5.91 -26.81 -0.44
CA VAL A 194 6.88 -26.61 0.64
C VAL A 194 7.25 -27.97 1.28
N PRO A 195 8.54 -28.37 1.30
CA PRO A 195 8.97 -29.60 1.96
C PRO A 195 8.69 -29.57 3.47
N GLU A 196 8.47 -30.74 4.08
CA GLU A 196 8.04 -30.84 5.50
C GLU A 196 9.00 -30.14 6.46
N ASN A 197 10.31 -30.20 6.19
CA ASN A 197 11.36 -29.59 7.00
C ASN A 197 11.28 -28.05 7.11
N PHE A 198 10.58 -27.40 6.16
CA PHE A 198 10.47 -25.94 6.10
C PHE A 198 9.10 -25.42 6.51
N ARG A 199 8.15 -26.30 6.88
CA ARG A 199 6.80 -25.89 7.30
C ARG A 199 6.81 -25.00 8.56
N SER A 200 7.76 -25.21 9.48
CA SER A 200 7.94 -24.35 10.65
C SER A 200 8.43 -22.94 10.32
N GLN A 201 8.97 -22.71 9.11
CA GLN A 201 9.38 -21.39 8.64
C GLN A 201 8.27 -20.64 7.89
N VAL A 202 7.16 -21.32 7.60
CA VAL A 202 5.96 -20.72 7.01
C VAL A 202 5.13 -20.11 8.14
N THR A 203 5.68 -19.06 8.75
CA THR A 203 5.02 -18.23 9.75
C THR A 203 4.93 -16.79 9.27
N ALA A 204 4.02 -16.03 9.87
CA ALA A 204 3.86 -14.61 9.60
C ALA A 204 4.49 -13.81 10.74
N ARG A 205 5.61 -13.15 10.48
CA ARG A 205 6.31 -12.32 11.46
C ARG A 205 5.54 -11.03 11.67
N VAL A 206 5.38 -10.62 12.93
CA VAL A 206 4.71 -9.36 13.28
C VAL A 206 5.77 -8.34 13.70
N PRO A 207 6.08 -7.35 12.85
CA PRO A 207 7.07 -6.32 13.16
C PRO A 207 6.46 -5.15 13.93
N ILE A 208 7.19 -4.61 14.90
CA ILE A 208 6.99 -3.24 15.40
C ILE A 208 8.09 -2.38 14.79
N TYR A 209 7.70 -1.42 13.96
CA TYR A 209 8.63 -0.46 13.35
C TYR A 209 8.87 0.72 14.28
N GLY A 210 10.11 1.22 14.27
CA GLY A 210 10.50 2.46 14.93
C GLY A 210 10.66 3.60 13.93
N ASP A 211 10.80 4.82 14.44
CA ASP A 211 11.12 5.99 13.63
C ASP A 211 12.64 6.15 13.52
N LEU A 212 13.12 6.30 12.28
CA LEU A 212 14.54 6.33 11.94
C LEU A 212 15.07 7.77 11.89
N ARG A 213 16.17 8.02 12.59
CA ARG A 213 16.97 9.25 12.54
C ARG A 213 18.44 8.91 12.36
N PHE A 214 19.23 9.84 11.85
CA PHE A 214 20.67 9.65 11.69
C PHE A 214 21.46 10.63 12.56
N LEU A 215 22.67 10.24 12.93
CA LEU A 215 23.72 11.09 13.44
C LEU A 215 24.78 11.27 12.35
N SER A 216 25.30 12.49 12.25
CA SER A 216 26.38 12.83 11.32
C SER A 216 27.70 12.13 11.71
N ARG A 217 28.72 12.27 10.85
CA ARG A 217 30.06 11.70 11.07
C ARG A 217 30.67 12.13 12.40
N GLU A 218 30.37 13.34 12.87
CA GLU A 218 30.82 13.91 14.15
C GLU A 218 29.97 13.45 15.34
N GLY A 219 28.82 12.82 15.11
CA GLY A 219 27.86 12.40 16.13
C GLY A 219 26.82 13.46 16.47
N SER A 220 26.66 14.50 15.63
CA SER A 220 25.65 15.54 15.81
C SER A 220 24.33 15.13 15.17
N THR A 221 23.21 15.61 15.73
CA THR A 221 21.87 15.44 15.16
C THR A 221 21.59 16.41 14.01
N GLU A 222 22.45 17.40 13.84
CA GLU A 222 22.37 18.43 12.81
C GLU A 222 23.61 18.38 11.92
N ASP A 223 23.41 18.59 10.62
CA ASP A 223 24.47 18.77 9.64
C ASP A 223 25.04 20.20 9.73
N GLU A 224 26.19 20.45 9.05
CA GLU A 224 26.87 21.76 8.96
C GLU A 224 25.98 22.94 8.50
N GLN A 225 24.80 22.64 7.94
CA GLN A 225 23.82 23.60 7.43
C GLN A 225 22.61 23.79 8.36
N GLY A 226 22.64 23.26 9.60
CA GLY A 226 21.55 23.37 10.59
C GLY A 226 20.32 22.52 10.27
N MET A 227 20.47 21.52 9.39
CA MET A 227 19.41 20.59 8.99
C MET A 227 19.56 19.27 9.71
N ALA A 228 18.46 18.52 9.88
CA ALA A 228 18.50 17.19 10.47
C ALA A 228 19.54 16.31 9.75
N ALA A 229 20.41 15.66 10.52
CA ALA A 229 21.48 14.83 9.99
C ALA A 229 20.90 13.66 9.18
N THR A 230 21.51 13.39 8.04
CA THR A 230 21.04 12.37 7.09
C THR A 230 22.15 11.40 6.75
N GLY A 231 21.79 10.16 6.45
CA GLY A 231 22.76 9.16 6.05
C GLY A 231 23.36 9.49 4.67
N VAL A 232 24.48 8.86 4.35
CA VAL A 232 25.22 9.08 3.10
C VAL A 232 24.49 8.42 1.93
N ASN A 233 24.43 9.08 0.77
CA ASN A 233 23.99 8.46 -0.49
C ASN A 233 25.22 7.89 -1.20
N VAL A 234 25.19 6.61 -1.57
CA VAL A 234 26.28 5.90 -2.24
C VAL A 234 26.15 5.88 -3.77
N GLY A 235 25.28 6.71 -4.33
CA GLY A 235 25.04 6.83 -5.77
C GLY A 235 23.71 6.25 -6.24
N ASP A 236 22.76 6.02 -5.33
CA ASP A 236 21.42 5.57 -5.68
C ASP A 236 20.59 6.76 -6.21
N GLU A 237 19.93 6.57 -7.36
CA GLU A 237 19.02 7.56 -7.97
C GLU A 237 17.82 7.87 -7.07
N VAL A 238 17.33 6.87 -6.34
CA VAL A 238 16.24 6.99 -5.37
C VAL A 238 16.75 6.53 -4.01
N MET A 239 16.95 7.48 -3.11
CA MET A 239 17.56 7.24 -1.80
C MET A 239 16.55 6.70 -0.79
N PHE A 240 16.00 5.50 -1.05
CA PHE A 240 15.15 4.78 -0.10
C PHE A 240 15.94 4.35 1.14
N ARG A 241 17.21 3.96 0.95
CA ARG A 241 18.16 3.61 2.01
C ARG A 241 19.20 4.70 2.13
N GLN A 242 19.59 4.97 3.37
CA GLN A 242 20.69 5.88 3.67
C GLN A 242 21.77 5.09 4.40
N PHE A 243 23.02 5.49 4.20
CA PHE A 243 24.16 4.70 4.64
C PHE A 243 24.89 5.33 5.81
N VAL A 244 25.23 4.51 6.81
CA VAL A 244 26.06 4.89 7.95
C VAL A 244 27.51 4.49 7.68
N GLU A 245 28.42 5.46 7.79
CA GLU A 245 29.86 5.26 7.57
C GLU A 245 30.51 4.46 8.71
N GLY A 246 31.26 3.43 8.35
CA GLY A 246 31.94 2.56 9.30
C GLY A 246 33.12 3.19 10.01
N ASN A 247 33.30 2.84 11.28
CA ASN A 247 34.34 3.36 12.17
C ASN A 247 34.31 4.89 12.37
N THR A 248 33.12 5.48 12.30
CA THR A 248 32.87 6.90 12.62
C THR A 248 31.90 7.02 13.80
N LYS A 249 31.54 8.26 14.20
CA LYS A 249 30.45 8.49 15.17
C LYS A 249 29.07 8.50 14.52
N ALA A 250 28.97 8.30 13.20
CA ALA A 250 27.68 8.19 12.52
C ALA A 250 26.92 6.98 13.06
N ARG A 251 25.65 7.19 13.41
CA ARG A 251 24.74 6.17 13.91
C ARG A 251 23.38 6.36 13.28
N ALA A 252 22.62 5.29 13.18
CA ALA A 252 21.21 5.36 12.91
C ALA A 252 20.43 5.00 14.18
N ILE A 253 19.49 5.84 14.55
CA ILE A 253 18.69 5.73 15.77
C ILE A 253 17.28 5.32 15.36
N TRP A 254 16.83 4.15 15.81
CA TRP A 254 15.43 3.76 15.74
C TRP A 254 14.75 4.02 17.07
N ARG A 255 13.80 4.94 17.08
CA ARG A 255 12.92 5.16 18.22
C ARG A 255 11.70 4.27 18.12
N PHE A 256 11.63 3.26 18.98
CA PHE A 256 10.44 2.44 19.13
C PHE A 256 9.55 3.05 20.22
N SER A 257 8.26 3.20 19.93
CA SER A 257 7.27 3.71 20.88
C SER A 257 6.22 2.66 21.20
N GLY A 258 5.75 2.64 22.44
CA GLY A 258 4.65 1.75 22.86
C GLY A 258 5.02 0.26 22.94
N LEU A 259 6.31 -0.06 23.14
CA LEU A 259 6.76 -1.40 23.46
C LEU A 259 6.20 -1.81 24.83
N ASN A 260 5.56 -2.98 24.88
CA ASN A 260 5.05 -3.52 26.13
C ASN A 260 5.76 -4.84 26.40
N ALA A 261 6.49 -4.92 27.51
CA ALA A 261 7.29 -6.09 27.87
C ALA A 261 6.46 -7.40 27.91
N SER A 262 5.17 -7.28 28.24
CA SER A 262 4.21 -8.41 28.25
C SER A 262 3.87 -8.96 26.86
N ARG A 263 4.03 -8.18 25.79
CA ARG A 263 3.76 -8.60 24.41
C ARG A 263 4.97 -9.24 23.74
N LEU A 264 6.15 -9.16 24.35
CA LEU A 264 7.37 -9.75 23.83
C LEU A 264 7.33 -11.28 23.99
N PRO A 265 7.86 -12.05 23.00
CA PRO A 265 7.89 -13.50 23.08
C PRO A 265 8.75 -13.95 24.26
N ASN A 266 8.12 -14.59 25.27
CA ASN A 266 8.78 -15.06 26.49
C ASN A 266 9.55 -13.96 27.26
N GLY A 267 9.13 -12.69 27.13
CA GLY A 267 9.81 -11.54 27.73
C GLY A 267 11.18 -11.20 27.10
N LYS A 268 11.55 -11.82 25.98
CA LYS A 268 12.82 -11.58 25.29
C LYS A 268 12.67 -10.52 24.20
N LEU A 269 13.62 -9.59 24.14
CA LEU A 269 13.74 -8.65 23.03
C LEU A 269 14.48 -9.32 21.87
N VAL A 270 13.77 -9.52 20.75
CA VAL A 270 14.35 -10.02 19.50
C VAL A 270 14.33 -8.91 18.46
N LEU A 271 15.51 -8.49 18.03
CA LEU A 271 15.70 -7.53 16.95
C LEU A 271 15.96 -8.31 15.66
N GLU A 272 15.24 -7.98 14.60
CA GLU A 272 15.49 -8.55 13.28
C GLU A 272 15.84 -7.43 12.31
N SER A 273 16.93 -7.63 11.57
CA SER A 273 17.43 -6.63 10.62
C SER A 273 17.73 -7.19 9.24
N ALA A 274 17.65 -6.30 8.25
CA ALA A 274 17.92 -6.60 6.85
C ALA A 274 18.73 -5.48 6.19
N PHE A 275 19.86 -5.10 6.79
CA PHE A 275 20.69 -4.00 6.30
C PHE A 275 21.44 -4.35 5.01
N GLN A 276 21.57 -3.36 4.13
CA GLN A 276 22.35 -3.45 2.90
C GLN A 276 23.82 -3.19 3.20
N SER A 277 24.73 -3.95 2.58
CA SER A 277 26.16 -3.77 2.77
C SER A 277 26.74 -3.07 1.54
N PHE A 278 27.20 -1.83 1.67
CA PHE A 278 27.88 -1.15 0.58
C PHE A 278 29.39 -1.11 0.82
N ARG A 279 30.14 -1.55 -0.19
CA ARG A 279 31.59 -1.66 -0.11
C ARG A 279 32.28 -0.71 -1.06
N THR A 280 33.15 0.15 -0.52
CA THR A 280 33.96 1.09 -1.32
C THR A 280 35.10 0.40 -2.06
N HIS A 281 35.68 -0.64 -1.45
CA HIS A 281 36.80 -1.39 -2.01
C HIS A 281 36.51 -2.90 -1.99
N LYS A 282 36.90 -3.59 -3.07
CA LYS A 282 36.77 -5.04 -3.25
C LYS A 282 37.81 -5.83 -2.42
N GLY A 283 37.89 -5.58 -1.11
CA GLY A 283 38.75 -6.32 -0.18
C GLY A 283 38.37 -7.82 -0.09
N LYS A 284 38.46 -8.42 1.10
CA LYS A 284 37.99 -9.80 1.30
C LYS A 284 36.47 -9.89 1.15
N VAL A 285 36.01 -10.29 -0.04
CA VAL A 285 34.58 -10.35 -0.41
C VAL A 285 33.79 -11.27 0.55
N GLU A 286 34.43 -12.33 1.05
CA GLU A 286 33.80 -13.28 1.98
C GLU A 286 33.58 -12.75 3.40
N GLN A 287 34.25 -11.66 3.80
CA GLN A 287 34.10 -11.13 5.15
C GLN A 287 32.81 -10.30 5.25
N GLU A 288 31.89 -10.69 6.12
CA GLU A 288 30.64 -9.98 6.42
C GLU A 288 30.95 -8.66 7.17
N LEU A 289 30.13 -7.62 6.95
CA LEU A 289 30.31 -6.33 7.64
C LEU A 289 29.89 -6.45 9.11
N LEU A 290 30.66 -5.83 10.01
CA LEU A 290 30.36 -5.83 11.45
C LEU A 290 29.47 -4.65 11.81
N GLY A 291 28.30 -4.95 12.35
CA GLY A 291 27.40 -3.99 12.97
C GLY A 291 27.38 -4.15 14.49
N GLN A 292 27.02 -3.07 15.20
CA GLN A 292 26.77 -3.11 16.64
C GLN A 292 25.47 -2.38 16.96
N TYR A 293 24.67 -2.99 17.82
CA TYR A 293 23.49 -2.36 18.41
C TYR A 293 23.85 -1.74 19.76
N THR A 294 23.33 -0.55 20.05
CA THR A 294 23.37 0.06 21.38
C THR A 294 21.94 0.39 21.77
N LEU A 295 21.47 -0.14 22.90
CA LEU A 295 20.16 0.21 23.43
C LEU A 295 20.30 1.49 24.24
N VAL A 296 19.45 2.47 23.99
CA VAL A 296 19.48 3.78 24.65
C VAL A 296 18.13 4.06 25.26
N ASN A 297 18.11 4.42 26.54
CA ASN A 297 16.91 4.94 27.17
C ASN A 297 16.74 6.42 26.80
N PRO A 298 15.62 6.83 26.17
CA PRO A 298 15.46 8.18 25.64
C PRO A 298 15.35 9.27 26.71
N LYS A 299 14.96 8.96 27.95
CA LYS A 299 14.87 9.94 29.04
C LYS A 299 16.08 9.95 29.96
N THR A 300 16.60 8.77 30.31
CA THR A 300 17.75 8.69 31.23
C THR A 300 19.09 8.82 30.49
N GLY A 301 19.10 8.62 29.17
CA GLY A 301 20.33 8.63 28.35
C GLY A 301 21.26 7.45 28.63
N MET A 302 20.81 6.42 29.36
CA MET A 302 21.59 5.22 29.64
C MET A 302 21.85 4.44 28.35
N ARG A 303 23.10 4.00 28.12
CA ARG A 303 23.55 3.38 26.86
C ARG A 303 24.10 1.98 27.12
N VAL A 304 23.44 0.96 26.61
CA VAL A 304 23.83 -0.44 26.76
C VAL A 304 24.33 -0.97 25.42
N PRO A 305 25.65 -0.96 25.17
CA PRO A 305 26.22 -1.52 23.95
C PRO A 305 26.07 -3.05 23.96
N LEU A 306 25.55 -3.61 22.88
CA LEU A 306 25.38 -5.05 22.70
C LEU A 306 26.58 -5.66 21.97
N ASN A 307 26.72 -6.99 22.04
CA ASN A 307 27.76 -7.72 21.32
C ASN A 307 27.65 -7.50 19.79
N PRO A 308 28.77 -7.23 19.08
CA PRO A 308 28.77 -7.06 17.63
C PRO A 308 28.19 -8.26 16.87
N PHE A 309 27.61 -8.00 15.70
CA PHE A 309 27.09 -9.03 14.81
C PHE A 309 27.59 -8.83 13.39
N PHE A 310 27.67 -9.94 12.65
CA PHE A 310 27.95 -9.92 11.22
C PHE A 310 26.65 -9.71 10.44
N ASN A 311 26.64 -8.70 9.57
CA ASN A 311 25.50 -8.39 8.70
C ASN A 311 25.49 -9.29 7.48
N ARG A 312 24.46 -10.13 7.37
CA ARG A 312 24.22 -11.01 6.22
C ARG A 312 23.17 -10.37 5.33
N GLU A 313 23.58 -9.82 4.20
CA GLU A 313 22.69 -9.06 3.31
C GLU A 313 21.57 -9.90 2.70
N PHE A 314 21.89 -11.13 2.25
CA PHE A 314 20.93 -12.00 1.57
C PHE A 314 20.24 -13.00 2.49
N ARG A 315 20.53 -12.98 3.80
CA ARG A 315 19.95 -13.87 4.81
C ARG A 315 19.25 -13.05 5.91
N ARG A 316 18.48 -13.73 6.75
CA ARG A 316 17.84 -13.09 7.92
C ARG A 316 18.87 -12.85 9.02
N ASN A 317 18.96 -11.62 9.52
CA ASN A 317 19.77 -11.29 10.70
C ASN A 317 18.87 -11.17 11.92
N THR A 318 18.77 -12.26 12.68
CA THR A 318 18.05 -12.27 13.95
C THR A 318 19.05 -12.09 15.09
N TYR A 319 18.80 -11.11 15.95
CA TYR A 319 19.56 -10.80 17.14
C TYR A 319 18.67 -10.94 18.37
N ASP A 320 18.77 -12.06 19.06
CA ASP A 320 18.17 -12.23 20.39
C ASP A 320 19.08 -11.54 21.41
N VAL A 321 18.58 -10.44 21.99
CA VAL A 321 19.32 -9.63 22.97
C VAL A 321 19.67 -10.45 24.20
N THR A 322 18.81 -11.40 24.58
CA THR A 322 18.95 -12.22 25.79
C THR A 322 19.99 -13.32 25.61
N GLU A 323 19.97 -14.00 24.47
CA GLU A 323 20.84 -15.15 24.23
C GLU A 323 22.25 -14.74 23.84
N ARG A 324 22.41 -13.72 22.98
CA ARG A 324 23.73 -13.31 22.48
C ARG A 324 24.57 -12.52 23.47
N ASN A 325 23.97 -11.97 24.52
CA ASN A 325 24.67 -11.22 25.56
C ASN A 325 24.76 -12.00 26.89
N ARG A 326 24.43 -13.30 26.88
CA ARG A 326 24.67 -14.18 28.03
C ARG A 326 26.16 -14.48 28.16
N GLN A 327 26.73 -14.31 29.35
CA GLN A 327 28.09 -14.79 29.64
C GLN A 327 28.11 -16.32 29.74
N GLU A 328 29.21 -16.95 29.31
CA GLU A 328 29.43 -18.39 29.47
C GLU A 328 29.26 -18.79 30.94
N GLY A 329 28.22 -19.58 31.25
CA GLY A 329 27.95 -20.12 32.58
C GLY A 329 27.17 -19.22 33.55
N GLY A 330 26.63 -18.06 33.14
CA GLY A 330 25.92 -17.11 34.03
C GLY A 330 24.48 -16.75 33.62
N GLU A 331 23.76 -16.10 34.54
CA GLU A 331 22.44 -15.48 34.31
C GLU A 331 22.52 -14.31 33.31
N PHE A 332 21.39 -13.98 32.67
CA PHE A 332 21.27 -12.86 31.73
C PHE A 332 21.55 -11.52 32.43
N GLN A 333 22.53 -10.76 31.92
CA GLN A 333 22.96 -9.49 32.51
C GLN A 333 23.33 -8.49 31.41
N LEU A 334 22.50 -7.46 31.20
CA LEU A 334 22.86 -6.31 30.38
C LEU A 334 23.79 -5.40 31.19
N ARG A 335 24.85 -4.89 30.57
CA ARG A 335 25.78 -3.96 31.21
C ARG A 335 25.79 -2.62 30.48
N ASP A 336 25.62 -1.56 31.25
CA ASP A 336 25.84 -0.18 30.79
C ASP A 336 27.32 0.04 30.45
N GLU A 337 27.66 1.16 29.79
CA GLU A 337 29.06 1.55 29.50
C GLU A 337 29.93 1.61 30.79
N GLN A 338 29.30 1.82 31.94
CA GLN A 338 29.93 1.84 33.27
C GLN A 338 30.03 0.46 33.95
N GLY A 339 29.60 -0.61 33.27
CA GLY A 339 29.63 -1.98 33.79
C GLY A 339 28.53 -2.34 34.80
N ARG A 340 27.54 -1.47 35.01
CA ARG A 340 26.41 -1.70 35.92
C ARG A 340 25.39 -2.64 35.29
N LEU A 341 24.78 -3.50 36.12
CA LEU A 341 23.68 -4.37 35.71
C LEU A 341 22.42 -3.56 35.44
N VAL A 342 21.80 -3.81 34.29
CA VAL A 342 20.61 -3.09 33.83
C VAL A 342 19.48 -4.10 33.58
N ASP A 343 18.30 -3.84 34.12
CA ASP A 343 17.09 -4.60 33.79
C ASP A 343 16.43 -4.01 32.53
N PHE A 344 16.20 -4.85 31.52
CA PHE A 344 15.54 -4.44 30.28
C PHE A 344 14.15 -3.82 30.51
N GLY A 345 13.36 -4.40 31.41
CA GLY A 345 11.97 -4.00 31.61
C GLY A 345 11.78 -2.72 32.41
N LYS A 346 12.69 -2.44 33.35
CA LYS A 346 12.56 -1.34 34.33
C LYS A 346 13.47 -0.16 34.03
N ASP A 347 14.69 -0.43 33.55
CA ASP A 347 15.74 0.58 33.43
C ASP A 347 15.91 1.07 31.99
N LEU A 348 15.62 0.22 30.99
CA LEU A 348 15.73 0.54 29.56
C LEU A 348 14.41 0.98 28.92
N LEU A 349 13.29 0.37 29.32
CA LEU A 349 11.96 0.73 28.83
C LEU A 349 11.35 1.84 29.68
N ASP A 350 11.12 3.00 29.08
CA ASP A 350 10.50 4.14 29.76
C ASP A 350 9.14 4.44 29.16
N GLY A 351 8.06 4.02 29.84
CA GLY A 351 6.70 4.12 29.31
C GLY A 351 6.46 3.32 28.01
N GLY A 352 7.41 2.46 27.63
CA GLY A 352 7.40 1.70 26.38
C GLY A 352 8.21 2.33 25.24
N ASP A 353 8.92 3.43 25.48
CA ASP A 353 9.85 3.99 24.50
C ASP A 353 11.25 3.37 24.66
N LEU A 354 11.91 3.07 23.55
CA LEU A 354 13.28 2.53 23.48
C LEU A 354 13.96 3.04 22.21
N ASP A 355 15.16 3.62 22.35
CA ASP A 355 15.99 3.97 21.22
C ASP A 355 17.02 2.86 20.96
N VAL A 356 17.16 2.44 19.71
CA VAL A 356 18.16 1.46 19.28
C VAL A 356 19.09 2.12 18.27
N GLU A 357 20.33 2.32 18.66
CA GLU A 357 21.37 2.86 17.79
C GLU A 357 22.09 1.73 17.05
N VAL A 358 22.34 1.93 15.77
CA VAL A 358 23.10 1.01 14.91
C VAL A 358 24.38 1.69 14.46
N ALA A 359 25.50 1.03 14.71
CA ALA A 359 26.84 1.45 14.29
C ALA A 359 27.41 0.48 13.25
N CYS A 360 28.11 0.99 12.25
CA CYS A 360 29.00 0.17 11.42
C CYS A 360 30.41 0.19 12.02
N LEU A 361 30.96 -0.97 12.36
CA LEU A 361 32.30 -1.10 12.94
C LEU A 361 33.38 -1.32 11.87
N SER A 362 33.00 -1.77 10.67
CA SER A 362 33.93 -2.06 9.58
C SER A 362 34.47 -0.77 8.93
N PRO A 363 35.77 -0.45 9.05
CA PRO A 363 36.31 0.82 8.58
C PRO A 363 36.27 0.94 7.04
N GLY A 364 35.88 2.11 6.54
CA GLY A 364 35.80 2.40 5.10
C GLY A 364 34.67 1.65 4.37
N GLN A 365 33.74 1.05 5.11
CA GLN A 365 32.57 0.34 4.58
C GLN A 365 31.30 1.04 5.07
N PHE A 366 30.18 0.81 4.37
CA PHE A 366 28.92 1.49 4.64
C PHE A 366 27.80 0.50 4.91
N LEU A 367 26.99 0.78 5.92
CA LEU A 367 25.80 -0.01 6.23
C LEU A 367 24.55 0.79 5.83
N GLY A 368 23.85 0.30 4.81
CA GLY A 368 22.64 0.89 4.26
C GLY A 368 21.42 0.42 5.00
N MET A 369 20.55 1.37 5.35
CA MET A 369 19.36 1.09 6.12
C MET A 369 18.23 2.06 5.79
N ALA A 370 17.01 1.52 5.82
CA ALA A 370 15.75 2.26 5.78
C ALA A 370 14.93 1.96 7.04
N ARG A 371 13.92 2.79 7.31
CA ARG A 371 13.01 2.62 8.46
C ARG A 371 12.50 1.17 8.66
N PRO A 372 12.01 0.45 7.63
CA PRO A 372 11.52 -0.93 7.80
C PRO A 372 12.62 -2.00 7.94
N ASP A 373 13.90 -1.66 7.73
CA ASP A 373 14.98 -2.65 7.72
C ASP A 373 15.38 -3.12 9.14
N LEU A 374 14.97 -2.43 10.20
CA LEU A 374 15.10 -2.86 11.61
C LEU A 374 13.74 -2.80 12.30
N PHE A 375 13.35 -3.90 12.96
CA PHE A 375 12.12 -3.96 13.73
C PHE A 375 12.25 -4.88 14.94
N VAL A 376 11.41 -4.65 15.94
CA VAL A 376 11.22 -5.55 17.07
C VAL A 376 10.24 -6.65 16.67
N ARG A 377 10.62 -7.91 16.86
CA ARG A 377 9.79 -9.06 16.49
C ARG A 377 8.85 -9.46 17.62
N LEU A 378 7.55 -9.39 17.35
CA LEU A 378 6.50 -9.95 18.20
C LEU A 378 6.31 -11.46 17.93
N PRO A 379 5.54 -12.19 18.77
CA PRO A 379 5.21 -13.58 18.53
C PRO A 379 4.65 -13.80 17.12
N ASP A 380 5.20 -14.80 16.44
CA ASP A 380 4.81 -15.14 15.07
C ASP A 380 3.33 -15.55 15.02
N ARG A 381 2.64 -15.14 13.96
CA ARG A 381 1.29 -15.58 13.64
C ARG A 381 1.28 -16.72 12.65
N THR A 382 0.13 -17.38 12.55
CA THR A 382 -0.07 -18.43 11.57
C THR A 382 -0.03 -17.84 10.15
N PHE A 383 0.56 -18.58 9.20
CA PHE A 383 0.60 -18.14 7.81
C PHE A 383 -0.80 -17.96 7.20
N PHE A 384 -1.77 -18.76 7.65
CA PHE A 384 -3.17 -18.65 7.23
C PHE A 384 -3.77 -17.27 7.51
N GLU A 385 -3.49 -16.67 8.67
CA GLU A 385 -3.99 -15.33 9.01
C GLU A 385 -3.44 -14.26 8.06
N SER A 386 -2.13 -14.28 7.80
CA SER A 386 -1.51 -13.30 6.89
C SER A 386 -2.00 -13.49 5.45
N TYR A 387 -2.09 -14.74 4.98
CA TYR A 387 -2.64 -15.06 3.66
C TYR A 387 -4.11 -14.62 3.55
N GLY A 388 -4.93 -14.86 4.57
CA GLY A 388 -6.34 -14.45 4.63
C GLY A 388 -6.51 -12.93 4.59
N LYS A 389 -5.66 -12.18 5.30
CA LYS A 389 -5.62 -10.71 5.19
C LYS A 389 -5.18 -10.24 3.80
N GLY A 390 -4.25 -10.94 3.17
CA GLY A 390 -3.86 -10.70 1.78
C GLY A 390 -5.03 -10.88 0.81
N LEU A 391 -5.79 -11.97 0.95
CA LEU A 391 -7.03 -12.18 0.18
C LEU A 391 -8.08 -11.11 0.48
N PHE A 392 -8.23 -10.70 1.73
CA PHE A 392 -9.15 -9.63 2.10
C PHE A 392 -8.78 -8.29 1.44
N SER A 393 -7.48 -7.98 1.33
CA SER A 393 -7.00 -6.82 0.57
C SER A 393 -7.38 -6.90 -0.91
N ILE A 394 -7.22 -8.07 -1.54
CA ILE A 394 -7.67 -8.32 -2.92
C ILE A 394 -9.19 -8.16 -3.03
N PHE A 395 -9.97 -8.63 -2.04
CA PHE A 395 -11.42 -8.46 -2.01
C PHE A 395 -11.83 -6.98 -1.98
N LEU A 396 -11.20 -6.15 -1.14
CA LEU A 396 -11.45 -4.71 -1.10
C LEU A 396 -11.16 -4.02 -2.44
N MET A 397 -10.11 -4.45 -3.13
CA MET A 397 -9.83 -4.01 -4.49
C MET A 397 -10.91 -4.44 -5.48
N LEU A 398 -11.41 -5.68 -5.38
CA LEU A 398 -12.53 -6.16 -6.22
C LEU A 398 -13.82 -5.36 -5.97
N VAL A 399 -14.07 -4.93 -4.72
CA VAL A 399 -15.20 -4.04 -4.41
C VAL A 399 -15.13 -2.77 -5.24
N MET A 400 -13.97 -2.14 -5.27
CA MET A 400 -13.76 -0.91 -6.04
C MET A 400 -13.99 -1.14 -7.53
N ILE A 401 -13.47 -2.23 -8.09
CA ILE A 401 -13.64 -2.57 -9.51
C ILE A 401 -15.08 -2.90 -9.86
N VAL A 402 -15.80 -3.61 -8.98
CA VAL A 402 -17.23 -3.92 -9.19
C VAL A 402 -18.07 -2.66 -9.17
N VAL A 403 -17.85 -1.76 -8.21
CA VAL A 403 -18.61 -0.50 -8.13
C VAL A 403 -18.35 0.35 -9.38
N LEU A 404 -17.09 0.48 -9.80
CA LEU A 404 -16.70 1.18 -11.02
C LEU A 404 -17.31 0.54 -12.28
N GLY A 405 -17.30 -0.79 -12.37
CA GLY A 405 -17.88 -1.54 -13.49
C GLY A 405 -19.40 -1.41 -13.58
N VAL A 406 -20.11 -1.46 -12.45
CA VAL A 406 -21.57 -1.26 -12.42
C VAL A 406 -21.91 0.21 -12.73
N MET A 407 -21.15 1.16 -12.19
CA MET A 407 -21.34 2.59 -12.45
C MET A 407 -21.17 2.90 -13.94
N SER A 408 -20.08 2.44 -14.56
CA SER A 408 -19.86 2.62 -16.01
C SER A 408 -20.93 1.93 -16.85
N GLY A 409 -21.40 0.76 -16.43
CA GLY A 409 -22.51 0.04 -17.07
C GLY A 409 -23.88 0.74 -17.00
N CYS A 410 -24.06 1.77 -16.17
CA CYS A 410 -25.32 2.51 -16.09
C CYS A 410 -25.59 3.37 -17.34
N PHE A 411 -24.53 3.98 -17.91
CA PHE A 411 -24.65 4.88 -19.05
C PHE A 411 -23.93 4.40 -20.31
N LEU A 412 -22.99 3.45 -20.22
CA LEU A 412 -22.26 2.92 -21.36
C LEU A 412 -22.78 1.54 -21.81
N LYS A 413 -22.47 1.18 -23.05
CA LYS A 413 -22.63 -0.20 -23.55
C LYS A 413 -21.50 -1.07 -22.97
N GLY A 414 -21.75 -2.38 -22.80
CA GLY A 414 -20.82 -3.35 -22.19
C GLY A 414 -19.35 -3.20 -22.61
N PRO A 415 -19.02 -3.21 -23.92
CA PRO A 415 -17.64 -3.03 -24.37
C PRO A 415 -17.00 -1.70 -23.95
N VAL A 416 -17.73 -0.59 -24.04
CA VAL A 416 -17.22 0.74 -23.67
C VAL A 416 -17.06 0.86 -22.15
N ALA A 417 -17.99 0.30 -21.38
CA ALA A 417 -17.89 0.20 -19.92
C ALA A 417 -16.64 -0.58 -19.48
N THR A 418 -16.31 -1.68 -20.18
CA THR A 418 -15.09 -2.44 -19.89
C THR A 418 -13.82 -1.66 -20.20
N MET A 419 -13.79 -0.90 -21.30
CA MET A 419 -12.63 -0.06 -21.64
C MET A 419 -12.43 1.04 -20.60
N LEU A 420 -13.49 1.72 -20.16
CA LEU A 420 -13.40 2.76 -19.14
C LEU A 420 -12.93 2.20 -17.80
N THR A 421 -13.51 1.08 -17.36
CA THR A 421 -13.14 0.43 -16.09
C THR A 421 -11.68 -0.06 -16.13
N ALA A 422 -11.26 -0.66 -17.25
CA ALA A 422 -9.87 -1.07 -17.45
C ALA A 422 -8.91 0.13 -17.49
N PHE A 423 -9.30 1.23 -18.14
CA PHE A 423 -8.49 2.45 -18.19
C PHE A 423 -8.26 3.03 -16.80
N VAL A 424 -9.32 3.23 -16.02
CA VAL A 424 -9.22 3.74 -14.63
C VAL A 424 -8.40 2.80 -13.75
N PHE A 425 -8.55 1.48 -13.91
CA PHE A 425 -7.73 0.49 -13.21
C PHE A 425 -6.24 0.58 -13.60
N LEU A 426 -5.92 0.64 -14.90
CA LEU A 426 -4.56 0.71 -15.40
C LEU A 426 -3.87 2.02 -14.99
N VAL A 427 -4.56 3.16 -15.09
CA VAL A 427 -4.04 4.46 -14.64
C VAL A 427 -3.80 4.43 -13.13
N GLY A 428 -4.79 3.97 -12.35
CA GLY A 428 -4.67 3.91 -10.90
C GLY A 428 -3.64 2.89 -10.37
N ARG A 429 -3.22 1.91 -11.18
CA ARG A 429 -2.16 0.95 -10.81
C ARG A 429 -0.78 1.31 -11.37
N LEU A 430 -0.69 1.74 -12.63
CA LEU A 430 0.58 1.98 -13.32
C LEU A 430 1.05 3.43 -13.22
N ALA A 431 0.12 4.39 -13.37
CA ALA A 431 0.48 5.80 -13.40
C ALA A 431 0.53 6.42 -11.99
N HIS A 432 -0.04 5.78 -10.96
CA HIS A 432 -0.06 6.35 -9.61
C HIS A 432 1.34 6.59 -9.03
N GLY A 433 2.28 5.65 -9.20
CA GLY A 433 3.67 5.83 -8.77
C GLY A 433 4.38 6.97 -9.50
N PHE A 434 4.08 7.16 -10.79
CA PHE A 434 4.57 8.29 -11.58
C PHE A 434 3.95 9.62 -11.11
N PHE A 435 2.63 9.67 -10.89
CA PHE A 435 1.97 10.83 -10.31
C PHE A 435 2.51 11.16 -8.93
N GLU A 436 2.80 10.17 -8.09
CA GLU A 436 3.43 10.40 -6.80
C GLU A 436 4.82 10.97 -6.94
N GLN A 437 5.65 10.48 -7.85
CA GLN A 437 6.98 11.05 -8.10
C GLN A 437 6.91 12.51 -8.56
N ILE A 438 5.92 12.89 -9.38
CA ILE A 438 5.77 14.26 -9.88
C ILE A 438 5.13 15.20 -8.85
N THR A 439 4.08 14.73 -8.17
CA THR A 439 3.26 15.58 -7.27
C THR A 439 3.73 15.58 -5.82
N SER A 440 4.60 14.64 -5.43
CA SER A 440 5.10 14.61 -4.06
C SER A 440 6.17 15.67 -3.85
N ASP A 441 5.84 16.63 -2.98
CA ASP A 441 6.87 17.47 -2.36
C ASP A 441 7.80 16.66 -1.44
N LYS A 442 7.36 15.45 -1.04
CA LYS A 442 7.75 14.74 0.18
C LYS A 442 8.48 13.40 -0.01
N LEU A 443 9.02 13.08 -1.19
CA LEU A 443 9.65 11.75 -1.36
C LEU A 443 10.85 11.51 -0.42
N LEU A 444 11.42 12.56 0.17
CA LEU A 444 12.13 12.49 1.44
C LEU A 444 11.78 13.75 2.24
N ASP A 445 11.49 13.64 3.55
CA ASP A 445 11.51 14.76 4.53
C ASP A 445 12.94 15.35 4.69
N ASN A 446 13.77 15.24 3.64
CA ASN A 446 15.11 15.75 3.59
C ASN A 446 15.14 16.94 2.62
N PRO A 447 15.16 18.19 3.15
CA PRO A 447 15.19 19.40 2.33
C PRO A 447 16.44 19.51 1.43
N LYS A 448 17.46 18.65 1.63
CA LYS A 448 18.65 18.56 0.78
C LYS A 448 18.49 17.72 -0.49
N ILE A 449 17.42 16.92 -0.60
CA ILE A 449 17.23 15.92 -1.67
C ILE A 449 15.88 16.13 -2.38
N GLN A 450 15.52 17.39 -2.59
CA GLN A 450 14.48 17.70 -3.56
C GLN A 450 15.10 17.59 -4.95
N MET A 451 14.59 16.67 -5.79
CA MET A 451 14.83 16.78 -7.23
C MET A 451 14.22 18.12 -7.67
N ARG A 452 15.06 19.13 -7.89
CA ARG A 452 14.68 20.51 -8.17
C ARG A 452 14.59 20.69 -9.70
N GLY A 453 13.37 20.57 -10.20
CA GLY A 453 13.04 20.66 -11.63
C GLY A 453 11.65 20.07 -11.88
N ARG A 454 10.69 20.42 -11.03
CA ARG A 454 9.42 19.68 -10.88
C ARG A 454 8.38 20.01 -11.95
N GLY A 455 8.53 21.16 -12.60
CA GLY A 455 7.60 21.64 -13.61
C GLY A 455 7.92 21.17 -15.02
N LEU A 456 6.90 21.02 -15.87
CA LEU A 456 7.06 20.71 -17.29
C LEU A 456 7.88 21.80 -17.99
N LEU A 457 7.58 23.07 -17.71
CA LEU A 457 8.24 24.21 -18.34
C LEU A 457 9.66 24.42 -17.80
N GLU A 458 9.87 24.25 -16.49
CA GLU A 458 11.22 24.25 -15.92
C GLU A 458 12.09 23.12 -16.50
N SER A 459 11.53 21.92 -16.68
CA SER A 459 12.24 20.79 -17.30
C SER A 459 12.57 21.06 -18.77
N LEU A 460 11.62 21.63 -19.52
CA LEU A 460 11.83 22.05 -20.91
C LEU A 460 12.88 23.15 -21.05
N TYR A 461 13.01 24.04 -20.06
CA TYR A 461 14.06 25.06 -20.02
C TYR A 461 15.44 24.47 -19.66
N ARG A 462 15.49 23.46 -18.78
CA ARG A 462 16.74 22.79 -18.37
C ARG A 462 17.34 21.89 -19.45
N LEU A 463 16.51 21.26 -20.28
CA LEU A 463 16.95 20.37 -21.36
C LEU A 463 17.97 21.01 -22.34
N PRO A 464 17.70 22.19 -22.94
CA PRO A 464 18.64 22.84 -23.85
C PRO A 464 19.81 23.52 -23.13
N THR A 465 19.66 23.87 -21.85
CA THR A 465 20.71 24.55 -21.06
C THR A 465 21.67 23.56 -20.40
N HIS A 466 21.41 22.25 -20.51
CA HIS A 466 22.18 21.18 -19.88
C HIS A 466 22.40 21.36 -18.37
N LEU A 467 21.47 22.05 -17.70
CA LEU A 467 21.53 22.26 -16.25
C LEU A 467 21.06 21.00 -15.53
N ALA A 468 21.89 20.52 -14.59
CA ALA A 468 21.51 19.38 -13.78
C ALA A 468 20.28 19.72 -12.89
N PRO A 469 19.40 18.74 -12.58
CA PRO A 469 18.23 18.94 -11.70
C PRO A 469 18.56 19.33 -10.26
N THR A 470 19.84 19.36 -9.89
CA THR A 470 20.31 19.74 -8.54
C THR A 470 20.85 21.16 -8.48
N VAL A 471 21.12 21.79 -9.64
CA VAL A 471 21.66 23.15 -9.70
C VAL A 471 20.52 24.16 -9.61
N GLU A 472 20.69 25.15 -8.74
CA GLU A 472 19.78 26.29 -8.61
C GLU A 472 19.92 27.18 -9.84
N VAL A 473 18.80 27.39 -10.54
CA VAL A 473 18.73 28.30 -11.68
C VAL A 473 18.52 29.71 -11.14
N GLU A 474 19.26 30.68 -11.71
CA GLU A 474 19.30 32.08 -11.27
C GLU A 474 17.94 32.79 -11.39
N ASP A 475 17.47 33.34 -10.26
CA ASP A 475 16.11 33.84 -10.02
C ASP A 475 15.75 35.09 -10.86
N THR A 476 15.59 34.88 -12.17
CA THR A 476 15.16 35.90 -13.13
C THR A 476 13.64 36.02 -13.18
N THR A 477 13.13 37.16 -13.67
CA THR A 477 11.68 37.40 -13.82
C THR A 477 11.00 36.34 -14.71
N ALA A 478 11.68 35.89 -15.78
CA ALA A 478 11.19 34.82 -16.65
C ALA A 478 11.05 33.49 -15.88
N GLN A 479 12.01 33.16 -15.02
CA GLN A 479 11.96 31.94 -14.23
C GLN A 479 10.86 31.98 -13.15
N ARG A 480 10.56 33.15 -12.58
CA ARG A 480 9.41 33.30 -11.66
C ARG A 480 8.07 33.03 -12.34
N VAL A 481 7.91 33.47 -13.59
CA VAL A 481 6.71 33.18 -14.39
C VAL A 481 6.61 31.68 -14.70
N ILE A 482 7.72 31.05 -15.10
CA ILE A 482 7.80 29.60 -15.34
C ILE A 482 7.38 28.82 -14.08
N LYS A 483 7.98 29.14 -12.92
CA LYS A 483 7.63 28.53 -11.62
C LYS A 483 6.14 28.71 -11.27
N ALA A 484 5.56 29.88 -11.57
CA ALA A 484 4.15 30.14 -11.31
C ALA A 484 3.20 29.28 -12.17
N ILE A 485 3.52 29.10 -13.46
CA ILE A 485 2.73 28.25 -14.36
C ILE A 485 2.90 26.78 -13.97
N ASP A 486 4.13 26.35 -13.70
CA ASP A 486 4.42 24.99 -13.26
C ASP A 486 3.68 24.64 -11.96
N ASN A 487 3.54 25.58 -11.02
CA ASN A 487 2.73 25.38 -9.82
C ASN A 487 1.24 25.16 -10.14
N VAL A 488 0.68 25.84 -11.16
CA VAL A 488 -0.70 25.61 -11.58
C VAL A 488 -0.87 24.21 -12.18
N GLU A 489 0.07 23.79 -13.03
CA GLU A 489 0.09 22.45 -13.62
C GLU A 489 0.21 21.36 -12.55
N LEU A 490 1.16 21.51 -11.63
CA LEU A 490 1.39 20.57 -10.53
C LEU A 490 0.16 20.46 -9.60
N ASN A 491 -0.51 21.58 -9.32
CA ASN A 491 -1.75 21.58 -8.55
C ASN A 491 -2.90 20.90 -9.31
N ALA A 492 -2.99 21.07 -10.63
CA ALA A 492 -3.95 20.36 -11.47
C ALA A 492 -3.68 18.85 -11.49
N LEU A 493 -2.41 18.45 -11.66
CA LEU A 493 -1.98 17.04 -11.60
C LEU A 493 -2.22 16.43 -10.22
N TRP A 494 -2.02 17.19 -9.14
CA TRP A 494 -2.37 16.77 -7.78
C TRP A 494 -3.87 16.47 -7.67
N GLY A 495 -4.73 17.32 -8.24
CA GLY A 495 -6.18 17.08 -8.29
C GLY A 495 -6.52 15.81 -9.08
N VAL A 496 -5.92 15.63 -10.26
CA VAL A 496 -6.12 14.45 -11.11
C VAL A 496 -5.63 13.18 -10.41
N LYS A 497 -4.49 13.21 -9.71
CA LYS A 497 -3.96 12.06 -8.95
C LYS A 497 -5.00 11.51 -7.98
N HIS A 498 -5.72 12.38 -7.28
CA HIS A 498 -6.70 11.97 -6.28
C HIS A 498 -8.05 11.55 -6.88
N LEU A 499 -8.32 11.88 -8.15
CA LEU A 499 -9.49 11.40 -8.87
C LEU A 499 -9.41 9.88 -9.12
N PHE A 500 -8.21 9.37 -9.36
CA PHE A 500 -7.96 7.96 -9.62
C PHE A 500 -7.60 7.23 -8.33
N PRO A 501 -8.21 6.06 -8.05
CA PRO A 501 -7.79 5.26 -6.92
C PRO A 501 -6.39 4.73 -7.11
N ASP A 502 -5.60 4.77 -6.05
CA ASP A 502 -4.41 3.96 -5.99
C ASP A 502 -4.81 2.49 -5.84
N PHE A 503 -4.56 1.68 -6.87
CA PHE A 503 -4.76 0.23 -6.81
C PHE A 503 -3.52 -0.52 -6.29
N THR A 504 -2.39 0.17 -6.10
CA THR A 504 -1.14 -0.42 -5.61
C THR A 504 -1.17 -0.64 -4.09
N GLN A 505 -1.83 0.23 -3.32
CA GLN A 505 -2.05 0.06 -1.87
C GLN A 505 -2.71 -1.29 -1.48
N PHE A 506 -3.55 -1.85 -2.38
CA PHE A 506 -4.21 -3.13 -2.17
C PHE A 506 -3.29 -4.34 -2.35
N ASP A 507 -2.07 -4.14 -2.87
CA ASP A 507 -1.10 -5.21 -3.12
C ASP A 507 -0.38 -5.64 -1.83
N ALA A 508 -1.04 -6.50 -1.06
CA ALA A 508 -0.46 -7.10 0.14
C ALA A 508 0.58 -8.20 -0.16
N THR A 509 0.85 -8.51 -1.44
CA THR A 509 1.72 -9.63 -1.84
C THR A 509 3.11 -9.50 -1.22
N ALA A 510 3.65 -8.28 -1.16
CA ALA A 510 4.99 -8.04 -0.65
C ALA A 510 5.14 -8.32 0.86
N PHE A 511 4.07 -8.20 1.65
CA PHE A 511 4.06 -8.62 3.05
C PHE A 511 4.06 -10.14 3.16
N VAL A 512 3.04 -10.79 2.57
CA VAL A 512 2.82 -12.23 2.70
C VAL A 512 3.97 -13.03 2.10
N ALA A 513 4.49 -12.60 0.93
CA ALA A 513 5.59 -13.26 0.25
C ALA A 513 6.91 -13.14 1.03
N ASN A 514 7.13 -12.02 1.73
CA ASN A 514 8.27 -11.89 2.63
C ASN A 514 7.97 -12.45 4.03
N SER A 515 6.96 -13.30 4.23
CA SER A 515 6.66 -13.89 5.56
C SER A 515 6.42 -12.84 6.67
N PHE A 516 5.79 -11.71 6.31
CA PHE A 516 5.29 -10.73 7.26
C PHE A 516 3.77 -10.84 7.39
N ASP A 517 3.25 -10.51 8.58
CA ASP A 517 1.83 -10.26 8.76
C ASP A 517 1.42 -8.98 8.03
N VAL A 518 0.22 -8.97 7.48
CA VAL A 518 -0.35 -7.75 6.89
C VAL A 518 -0.84 -6.86 8.04
N PRO A 519 -0.24 -5.67 8.24
CA PRO A 519 -0.58 -4.80 9.36
C PRO A 519 -1.97 -4.22 9.19
N TRP A 520 -2.70 -4.11 10.30
CA TRP A 520 -4.03 -3.48 10.29
C TRP A 520 -3.93 -1.99 9.96
N ASP A 521 -3.10 -1.26 10.70
CA ASP A 521 -3.04 0.21 10.63
C ASP A 521 -2.35 0.75 9.38
N ALA A 522 -1.37 0.00 8.85
CA ALA A 522 -0.56 0.46 7.72
C ALA A 522 -1.02 -0.09 6.35
N ALA A 523 -1.84 -1.15 6.32
CA ALA A 523 -2.29 -1.76 5.06
C ALA A 523 -3.82 -1.93 4.99
N LEU A 524 -4.44 -2.62 5.96
CA LEU A 524 -5.88 -2.96 5.83
C LEU A 524 -6.80 -1.75 6.04
N LEU A 525 -6.49 -0.91 7.02
CA LEU A 525 -7.23 0.29 7.34
C LEU A 525 -7.19 1.34 6.21
N PRO A 526 -6.03 1.69 5.60
CA PRO A 526 -6.02 2.53 4.41
C PRO A 526 -6.79 1.91 3.25
N ASN A 527 -6.66 0.60 3.02
CA ASN A 527 -7.40 -0.10 1.96
C ASN A 527 -8.92 0.03 2.16
N LEU A 528 -9.41 -0.19 3.39
CA LEU A 528 -10.82 -0.04 3.72
C LEU A 528 -11.30 1.41 3.56
N ALA A 529 -10.54 2.38 4.08
CA ALA A 529 -10.85 3.79 3.98
C ALA A 529 -10.93 4.24 2.51
N SER A 530 -9.96 3.82 1.69
CA SER A 530 -9.93 4.09 0.25
C SER A 530 -11.10 3.46 -0.49
N THR A 531 -11.47 2.21 -0.17
CA THR A 531 -12.65 1.56 -0.76
C THR A 531 -13.93 2.33 -0.42
N VAL A 532 -14.15 2.69 0.84
CA VAL A 532 -15.35 3.45 1.24
C VAL A 532 -15.36 4.84 0.60
N GLY A 533 -14.20 5.52 0.58
CA GLY A 533 -14.02 6.85 0.02
C GLY A 533 -14.40 6.95 -1.46
N PHE A 534 -13.95 6.01 -2.31
CA PHE A 534 -14.29 6.02 -3.74
C PHE A 534 -15.65 5.40 -4.06
N CYS A 535 -16.11 4.41 -3.30
CA CYS A 535 -17.37 3.71 -3.63
C CYS A 535 -18.58 4.62 -3.48
N VAL A 536 -18.62 5.50 -2.46
CA VAL A 536 -19.79 6.36 -2.20
C VAL A 536 -20.07 7.32 -3.38
N PRO A 537 -19.10 8.13 -3.86
CA PRO A 537 -19.32 8.99 -5.03
C PRO A 537 -19.74 8.21 -6.28
N TRP A 538 -19.13 7.04 -6.55
CA TRP A 538 -19.47 6.27 -7.75
C TRP A 538 -20.86 5.65 -7.71
N ILE A 539 -21.34 5.23 -6.53
CA ILE A 539 -22.72 4.78 -6.35
C ILE A 539 -23.70 5.92 -6.62
N ILE A 540 -23.38 7.13 -6.14
CA ILE A 540 -24.18 8.34 -6.40
C ILE A 540 -24.23 8.66 -7.90
N VAL A 541 -23.08 8.65 -8.58
CA VAL A 541 -23.00 8.88 -10.04
C VAL A 541 -23.81 7.82 -10.79
N GLY A 542 -23.72 6.54 -10.39
CA GLY A 542 -24.51 5.46 -10.99
C GLY A 542 -26.03 5.67 -10.83
N TYR A 543 -26.48 6.16 -9.68
CA TYR A 543 -27.89 6.52 -9.45
C TYR A 543 -28.36 7.62 -10.42
N PHE A 544 -27.60 8.72 -10.53
CA PHE A 544 -27.96 9.82 -11.44
C PHE A 544 -27.95 9.39 -12.90
N ALA A 545 -26.95 8.61 -13.31
CA ALA A 545 -26.83 8.10 -14.67
C ALA A 545 -28.06 7.29 -15.11
N LEU A 546 -28.56 6.40 -14.23
CA LEU A 546 -29.79 5.64 -14.51
C LEU A 546 -31.02 6.53 -14.59
N LYS A 547 -31.14 7.52 -13.69
CA LYS A 547 -32.30 8.40 -13.62
C LYS A 547 -32.40 9.34 -14.83
N CYS A 548 -31.28 9.91 -15.28
CA CYS A 548 -31.24 10.77 -16.46
C CYS A 548 -31.60 10.00 -17.74
N ARG A 549 -31.14 8.77 -17.88
CA ARG A 549 -31.40 7.95 -19.07
C ARG A 549 -32.86 7.55 -19.24
N GLU A 550 -33.62 7.40 -18.15
CA GLU A 550 -35.07 7.17 -18.21
C GLU A 550 -35.86 8.41 -18.67
N LEU A 551 -35.35 9.61 -18.40
CA LEU A 551 -35.98 10.87 -18.84
C LEU A 551 -35.83 11.11 -20.34
N GLU A 552 -34.79 10.55 -20.97
CA GLU A 552 -34.60 10.62 -22.44
C GLU A 552 -35.46 9.59 -23.19
N ALA A 553 -35.88 8.52 -22.52
CA ALA A 553 -36.68 7.44 -23.12
C ALA A 553 -38.20 7.62 -22.94
N LYS A 554 -38.63 8.64 -22.17
CA LYS A 554 -40.01 9.10 -22.06
C LYS A 554 -40.20 10.35 -22.92
#